data_AF-A0A2Z3GUX2-F1
#
_entry.id   AF-A0A2Z3GUX2-F1
#
_cell.length_a   1.000
_cell.length_b   1.000
_cell.length_c   1.000
_cell.angle_alpha   90.00
_cell.angle_beta   90.00
_cell.angle_gamma   90.00
#
_symmetry.space_group_name_H-M   'P 1'
#
loop_
_entity.id
_entity.type
_entity.pdbx_description
1 polymer ?
#
loop_
_entity_poly.entity_id
_entity_poly.type
_entity_poly.pdbx_seq_one_letter_code
_entity_poly.pdbx_strand_id
1 'polypeptide(L)' 'MKAVDSELVEPEEAVLELDEIWTFVGKRKVWRWLAVERASRRIVAGVLGCRGAATGRRLFQALPAR' A
#
# COMPACT_ATOMS: atom_id res chain seq x y z
N MET A 1 42.77 6.21 9.30
CA MET A 1 41.31 6.46 9.34
C MET A 1 40.93 7.09 8.01
N LYS A 2 40.30 6.32 7.10
CA LYS A 2 39.67 6.89 5.91
C LYS A 2 38.26 7.32 6.29
N ALA A 3 37.89 8.52 5.87
CA ALA A 3 36.54 9.04 5.98
C ALA A 3 35.58 8.02 5.36
N VAL A 4 34.51 7.71 6.08
CA VAL A 4 33.42 6.89 5.56
C VAL A 4 32.67 7.81 4.61
N ASP A 5 32.81 7.56 3.31
CA ASP A 5 32.04 8.26 2.29
C ASP A 5 30.56 8.04 2.61
N SER A 6 29.89 9.12 3.00
CA SER A 6 28.45 9.19 3.14
C SER A 6 27.86 9.21 1.74
N GLU A 7 27.76 8.03 1.11
CA GLU A 7 26.95 7.88 -0.10
C GLU A 7 25.52 8.30 0.23
N LEU A 8 25.08 9.36 -0.44
CA LEU A 8 23.67 9.73 -0.48
C LEU A 8 22.95 8.60 -1.21
N VAL A 9 22.42 7.65 -0.45
CA VAL A 9 21.54 6.61 -0.98
C VAL A 9 20.27 7.33 -1.43
N GLU A 10 20.11 7.49 -2.74
CA GLU A 10 18.83 7.91 -3.33
C GLU A 10 17.74 6.99 -2.76
N PRO A 11 16.65 7.55 -2.20
CA PRO A 11 15.63 6.73 -1.57
C PRO A 11 15.10 5.74 -2.60
N GLU A 12 15.28 4.45 -2.32
CA GLU A 12 14.75 3.37 -3.15
C GLU A 12 13.27 3.64 -3.41
N GLU A 13 12.85 3.60 -4.68
CA GLU A 13 11.45 3.83 -5.01
C GLU A 13 10.57 2.86 -4.21
N ALA A 14 9.65 3.41 -3.41
CA ALA A 14 8.84 2.61 -2.51
C ALA A 14 8.00 1.60 -3.30
N VAL A 15 8.37 0.32 -3.20
CA VAL A 15 7.62 -0.77 -3.83
C VAL A 15 6.38 -1.07 -3.00
N LEU A 16 5.20 -0.90 -3.61
CA LEU A 16 3.93 -1.25 -3.00
C LEU A 16 3.43 -2.61 -3.50
N GLU A 17 3.03 -3.47 -2.57
CA GLU A 17 2.27 -4.69 -2.84
C GLU A 17 0.78 -4.41 -2.65
N LEU A 18 -0.03 -4.82 -3.62
CA LEU A 18 -1.48 -4.66 -3.58
C LEU A 18 -2.15 -6.01 -3.38
N ASP A 19 -3.17 -6.05 -2.53
CA ASP A 19 -3.95 -7.26 -2.30
C ASP A 19 -5.47 -6.96 -2.20
N GLU A 20 -6.28 -7.95 -2.56
CA GLU A 20 -7.73 -7.94 -2.43
C GLU A 20 -8.24 -9.13 -1.60
N ILE A 21 -8.76 -8.83 -0.42
CA ILE A 21 -9.32 -9.84 0.50
C ILE A 21 -10.76 -9.50 0.84
N TRP A 22 -11.59 -10.49 1.15
CA TRP A 22 -12.93 -10.25 1.68
C TRP A 22 -12.97 -10.43 3.20
N THR A 23 -13.85 -9.68 3.85
CA THR A 23 -14.13 -9.78 5.29
C THR A 23 -15.61 -9.51 5.55
N PHE A 24 -16.02 -9.58 6.81
CA PHE A 24 -17.35 -9.16 7.26
C PHE A 24 -17.24 -7.89 8.11
N VAL A 25 -18.06 -6.88 7.79
CA VAL A 25 -18.30 -5.71 8.66
C VAL A 25 -19.70 -5.88 9.24
N GLY A 26 -19.77 -6.21 10.53
CA GLY A 26 -21.01 -6.71 11.13
C GLY A 26 -21.45 -8.00 10.43
N LYS A 27 -22.66 -7.99 9.85
CA LYS A 27 -23.23 -9.14 9.10
C LYS A 27 -23.00 -9.05 7.58
N ARG A 28 -22.32 -8.02 7.07
CA ARG A 28 -22.17 -7.76 5.63
C ARG A 28 -20.80 -8.20 5.13
N LYS A 29 -20.77 -9.09 4.13
CA LYS A 29 -19.55 -9.41 3.38
C LYS A 29 -19.13 -8.19 2.54
N VAL A 30 -17.87 -7.79 2.65
CA VAL A 30 -17.27 -6.67 1.91
C VAL A 30 -15.89 -7.07 1.39
N TRP A 31 -15.48 -6.47 0.28
CA TRP A 31 -14.10 -6.57 -0.21
C TRP A 31 -13.27 -5.43 0.36
N ARG A 32 -12.08 -5.76 0.83
CA ARG A 32 -11.06 -4.85 1.32
C ARG A 32 -9.86 -4.93 0.38
N TRP A 33 -9.46 -3.78 -0.13
CA TRP A 33 -8.26 -3.59 -0.92
C TRP A 33 -7.21 -2.89 -0.07
N LEU A 34 -5.97 -3.36 -0.12
CA LEU A 34 -4.85 -2.85 0.69
C LEU A 34 -3.66 -2.52 -0.20
N ALA A 35 -2.94 -1.45 0.15
CA ALA A 35 -1.61 -1.17 -0.36
C ALA A 35 -0.62 -1.27 0.82
N VAL A 36 0.41 -2.10 0.65
CA VAL A 36 1.43 -2.37 1.68
C VAL A 36 2.80 -2.00 1.13
N GLU A 37 3.55 -1.18 1.86
CA GLU A 37 4.95 -0.90 1.51
C GLU A 37 5.82 -2.13 1.80
N ARG A 38 6.53 -2.64 0.79
CA ARG A 38 7.30 -3.89 0.87
C ARG A 38 8.37 -3.86 1.95
N ALA A 39 9.12 -2.76 2.04
CA ALA A 39 10.27 -2.64 2.93
C ALA A 39 9.86 -2.62 4.41
N SER A 40 8.89 -1.78 4.78
CA SER A 40 8.47 -1.63 6.18
C SER A 40 7.31 -2.52 6.60
N ARG A 41 6.62 -3.16 5.63
CA ARG A 41 5.36 -3.89 5.81
C ARG A 41 4.20 -3.05 6.35
N ARG A 42 4.30 -1.71 6.29
CA ARG A 42 3.21 -0.84 6.70
C ARG A 42 2.10 -0.82 5.66
N ILE A 43 0.86 -0.84 6.13
CA ILE A 43 -0.30 -0.54 5.30
C ILE A 43 -0.32 0.98 5.07
N VAL A 44 -0.18 1.40 3.82
CA VAL A 44 -0.13 2.83 3.44
C VAL A 44 -1.46 3.35 2.90
N ALA A 45 -2.34 2.47 2.44
CA ALA A 45 -3.71 2.80 2.07
C ALA A 45 -4.63 1.57 2.17
N GLY A 46 -5.94 1.82 2.31
CA GLY A 46 -6.93 0.76 2.25
C GLY A 46 -8.35 1.28 2.00
N VAL A 47 -9.12 0.54 1.20
CA VAL A 47 -10.49 0.91 0.84
C VAL A 47 -11.43 -0.30 0.89
N LEU A 48 -12.70 -0.06 1.21
CA LEU A 48 -13.77 -1.05 1.16
C LEU A 48 -14.64 -0.87 -0.10
N GLY A 49 -15.10 -1.97 -0.68
CA GLY A 49 -15.96 -1.96 -1.86
C GLY A 49 -16.30 -3.35 -2.39
N CYS A 50 -16.24 -3.50 -3.70
CA CYS A 50 -16.42 -4.76 -4.42
C CYS A 50 -15.09 -5.35 -4.90
N ARG A 51 -15.12 -6.61 -5.37
CA ARG A 51 -14.03 -7.21 -6.11
C ARG A 51 -14.03 -6.68 -7.54
N GLY A 52 -13.20 -5.68 -7.82
CA GLY A 52 -13.07 -5.18 -9.18
C GLY A 52 -12.31 -3.88 -9.30
N ALA A 53 -12.02 -3.52 -10.54
CA ALA A 53 -11.17 -2.39 -10.89
C ALA A 53 -11.68 -1.04 -10.37
N ALA A 54 -13.00 -0.88 -10.16
CA ALA A 54 -13.56 0.34 -9.59
C ALA A 54 -13.02 0.60 -8.16
N THR A 55 -12.99 -0.43 -7.32
CA THR A 55 -12.41 -0.34 -5.97
C THR A 55 -10.89 -0.22 -6.03
N GLY A 56 -10.22 -0.93 -6.94
CA GLY A 56 -8.78 -0.80 -7.16
C GLY A 56 -8.35 0.62 -7.53
N ARG A 57 -9.06 1.30 -8.44
CA ARG A 57 -8.78 2.72 -8.77
C ARG A 57 -8.94 3.65 -7.57
N ARG A 58 -9.91 3.40 -6.71
CA ARG A 58 -10.09 4.15 -5.46
C ARG A 58 -8.93 3.92 -4.49
N LEU A 59 -8.32 2.73 -4.47
CA LEU A 59 -7.10 2.49 -3.70
C LEU A 59 -5.94 3.35 -4.22
N PHE A 60 -5.71 3.40 -5.52
CA PHE A 60 -4.67 4.25 -6.12
C PHE A 60 -4.87 5.74 -5.79
N GLN A 61 -6.11 6.21 -5.80
CA GLN A 61 -6.45 7.59 -5.41
C GLN A 61 -6.24 7.86 -3.91
N ALA A 62 -6.23 6.82 -3.08
CA ALA A 62 -6.02 6.91 -1.64
C ALA A 62 -4.55 6.77 -1.23
N LEU A 63 -3.62 6.57 -2.19
CA LEU A 63 -2.19 6.52 -1.89
C LEU A 63 -1.72 7.90 -1.39
N PRO A 64 -0.77 7.94 -0.42
CA PRO A 64 -0.15 9.18 0.01
C PRO A 64 0.52 9.92 -1.16
N ALA A 65 0.59 11.25 -1.06
CA ALA A 65 1.45 12.03 -1.96
C ALA A 65 2.92 11.64 -1.77
N ARG A 66 3.71 11.77 -2.84
CA ARG A 66 5.16 11.53 -2.81
C ARG A 66 5.88 12.59 -1.97
#